data_AF-A0A5E6NQI3-F1
#
_entry.id   AF-A0A5E6NQI3-F1
#
_cell.length_a   1.000
_cell.length_b   1.000
_cell.length_c   1.000
_cell.angle_alpha   90.00
_cell.angle_beta   90.00
_cell.angle_gamma   90.00
#
_symmetry.space_group_name_H-M   'P 1'
#
loop_
_entity.id
_entity.type
_entity.pdbx_description
1 polymer ?
#
loop_
_entity_poly.entity_id
_entity_poly.type
_entity_poly.pdbx_seq_one_letter_code
_entity_poly.pdbx_strand_id
1 'polypeptide(L)' 'MENVKQLKGHDKGSTLKVILEHLRNVGYENTQYQVLRARDFGLPQNRERLYIVGF' A
#
# COMPACT_ATOMS: atom_id res chain seq x y z
N MET A 1 -1.89 4.99 -4.70
CA MET A 1 -2.42 5.29 -3.34
C MET A 1 -1.29 5.16 -2.32
N GLU A 2 -1.23 6.03 -1.31
CA GLU A 2 -0.26 5.98 -0.19
C GLU A 2 -1.00 5.90 1.15
N ASN A 3 -0.47 5.15 2.11
CA ASN A 3 -0.97 5.13 3.49
C ASN A 3 0.14 4.72 4.50
N VAL A 4 -0.17 4.78 5.80
CA VAL A 4 0.69 4.29 6.88
C VAL A 4 0.95 2.78 6.76
N LYS A 5 2.13 2.32 7.22
CA LYS A 5 2.54 0.90 7.14
C LYS A 5 1.55 -0.05 7.83
N GLN A 6 0.85 0.43 8.87
CA GLN A 6 -0.10 -0.34 9.67
C GLN A 6 -1.32 -0.80 8.86
N LEU A 7 -1.67 -0.12 7.76
CA LEU A 7 -2.78 -0.53 6.90
C LEU A 7 -2.61 -1.98 6.41
N LYS A 8 -1.36 -2.44 6.18
CA LYS A 8 -1.05 -3.80 5.74
C LYS A 8 -1.57 -4.87 6.71
N GLY A 9 -1.53 -4.60 8.01
CA GLY A 9 -1.98 -5.52 9.06
C GLY A 9 -3.30 -5.14 9.71
N HIS A 10 -3.91 -4.03 9.26
CA HIS A 10 -5.15 -3.52 9.85
C HIS A 10 -6.28 -4.55 9.67
N ASP A 11 -7.03 -4.78 10.75
CA ASP A 11 -8.11 -5.77 10.80
C ASP A 11 -7.70 -7.15 10.25
N LYS A 12 -6.53 -7.64 10.68
CA LYS A 12 -5.94 -8.91 10.22
C LYS A 12 -5.75 -8.99 8.70
N GLY A 13 -5.58 -7.84 8.04
CA GLY A 13 -5.41 -7.72 6.59
C GLY A 13 -6.72 -7.56 5.79
N SER A 14 -7.88 -7.64 6.44
CA SER A 14 -9.19 -7.55 5.78
C SER A 14 -9.38 -6.21 5.07
N THR A 15 -8.93 -5.11 5.67
CA THR A 15 -9.05 -3.78 5.06
C THR A 15 -8.26 -3.65 3.77
N LEU A 16 -7.01 -4.14 3.76
CA LEU A 16 -6.20 -4.11 2.54
C LEU A 16 -6.82 -4.99 1.44
N LYS A 17 -7.36 -6.15 1.82
CA LYS A 17 -8.04 -7.05 0.88
C LYS A 17 -9.23 -6.37 0.19
N VAL A 18 -10.10 -5.71 0.97
CA VAL A 18 -11.27 -4.98 0.45
C VAL A 18 -10.84 -3.85 -0.50
N ILE A 19 -9.79 -3.10 -0.16
CA ILE A 19 -9.25 -2.05 -1.04
C ILE A 19 -8.79 -2.63 -2.39
N LEU A 20 -8.02 -3.72 -2.36
CA LEU A 20 -7.53 -4.37 -3.58
C LEU A 20 -8.67 -4.95 -4.43
N GLU A 21 -9.70 -5.51 -3.79
CA GLU A 21 -10.89 -6.02 -4.47
C GLU A 21 -11.67 -4.91 -5.16
N HIS A 22 -11.88 -3.77 -4.50
CA HIS A 22 -12.50 -2.60 -5.12
C HIS A 22 -11.70 -2.07 -6.31
N LEU A 23 -10.37 -2.00 -6.20
CA LEU A 23 -9.51 -1.56 -7.31
C LEU A 23 -9.64 -2.50 -8.51
N ARG A 24 -9.69 -3.81 -8.28
CA ARG A 24 -9.94 -4.80 -9.33
C ARG A 24 -11.32 -4.61 -9.98
N ASN A 25 -12.35 -4.37 -9.18
CA ASN A 25 -13.72 -4.21 -9.68
C ASN A 25 -13.91 -2.95 -10.53
N VAL A 26 -13.08 -1.92 -10.37
CA VAL A 26 -13.10 -0.70 -11.21
C VAL A 26 -12.13 -0.78 -12.40
N GLY A 27 -11.55 -1.95 -12.67
CA GLY A 27 -10.76 -2.21 -13.88
C GLY A 27 -9.23 -2.13 -13.71
N TYR A 28 -8.70 -1.98 -12.49
CA TYR A 28 -7.27 -2.16 -12.25
C TYR A 28 -6.96 -3.63 -12.08
N GLU A 29 -6.64 -4.31 -13.17
CA GLU A 29 -6.37 -5.76 -13.16
C GLU A 29 -5.07 -6.09 -12.42
N ASN A 30 -4.06 -5.21 -12.53
CA ASN A 30 -2.73 -5.43 -11.97
C ASN A 30 -2.44 -4.46 -10.82
N THR A 31 -2.90 -4.80 -9.62
CA THR A 31 -2.58 -4.04 -8.41
C THR A 31 -1.40 -4.65 -7.64
N GLN A 32 -0.35 -3.88 -7.43
CA GLN A 32 0.81 -4.22 -6.60
C GLN A 32 0.88 -3.31 -5.37
N TYR A 33 1.42 -3.82 -4.27
CA TYR A 33 1.63 -3.01 -3.07
C TYR A 33 2.94 -3.35 -2.35
N GLN A 34 3.59 -2.34 -1.77
CA GLN A 34 4.82 -2.50 -1.03
C GLN A 34 4.97 -1.45 0.07
N VAL A 35 5.58 -1.82 1.18
CA VAL A 35 6.01 -0.85 2.22
C VAL A 35 7.41 -0.39 1.88
N LEU A 36 7.58 0.91 1.69
CA LEU A 36 8.86 1.56 1.39
C LEU A 36 9.25 2.51 2.51
N ARG A 37 10.56 2.64 2.77
CA ARG A 37 11.10 3.57 3.77
C ARG A 37 11.78 4.74 3.09
N ALA A 38 11.50 5.97 3.51
CA ALA A 38 12.10 7.17 2.94
C ALA A 38 13.64 7.17 2.97
N ARG A 39 14.24 6.59 4.03
CA ARG A 39 15.69 6.42 4.18
C ARG A 39 16.37 5.63 3.07
N ASP A 40 15.66 4.67 2.46
CA ASP A 40 16.21 3.84 1.39
C ASP A 40 16.35 4.64 0.08
N PHE A 41 15.77 5.86 0.04
CA PHE A 41 15.80 6.79 -1.09
C PHE A 41 16.53 8.10 -0.77
N GLY A 42 17.47 8.07 0.20
CA GLY A 42 18.35 9.21 0.50
C GLY A 42 17.75 10.30 1.39
N LEU A 43 16.52 10.14 1.88
CA LEU A 43 15.91 11.07 2.84
C LEU A 43 16.23 10.65 4.28
N PRO A 44 16.82 11.52 5.12
CA PRO A 44 17.14 11.20 6.52
C PRO A 44 15.90 11.21 7.42
N GLN A 45 14.89 10.40 7.08
CA GLN A 45 13.61 10.33 7.77
C GLN A 45 13.20 8.87 8.02
N ASN A 46 12.82 8.56 9.26
CA ASN A 46 12.22 7.27 9.60
C ASN A 46 10.72 7.23 9.28
N ARG A 47 10.40 7.30 8.00
CA ARG A 47 9.02 7.28 7.50
C ARG A 47 8.81 6.07 6.60
N GLU A 48 8.02 5.13 7.07
CA GLU A 48 7.58 3.97 6.29
C GLU A 48 6.14 4.19 5.81
N ARG A 49 5.89 3.86 4.55
CA ARG A 49 4.59 4.03 3.90
C ARG A 49 4.26 2.85 3.02
N LEU A 50 3.01 2.43 3.06
CA LEU A 50 2.44 1.46 2.14
C LEU A 50 2.05 2.20 0.86
N TYR A 51 2.61 1.77 -0.26
CA TYR A 51 2.27 2.24 -1.58
C TYR A 51 1.47 1.14 -2.30
N ILE A 52 0.37 1.52 -2.94
CA ILE A 52 -0.42 0.66 -3.81
C ILE A 52 -0.44 1.30 -5.20
N VAL A 53 -0.03 0.53 -6.21
CA VAL A 53 0.05 0.93 -7.62
C VAL A 53 -0.81 -0.02 -8.44
N GLY A 54 -1.68 0.52 -9.28
CA GLY A 54 -2.52 -0.25 -10.19
C GLY A 54 -2.39 0.31 -11.61
N PHE A 55 -2.44 -0.57 -12.60
CA PHE A 55 -2.43 -0.25 -14.04
C PHE A 55 -3.23 -1.31 -14.82
#